data_AF-A0A955J6X8-F1
#
_entry.id   AF-A0A955J6X8-F1
#
_cell.length_a   1.000
_cell.length_b   1.000
_cell.length_c   1.000
_cell.angle_alpha   90.00
_cell.angle_beta   90.00
_cell.angle_gamma   90.00
#
_symmetry.space_group_name_H-M   'P 1'
#
loop_
_entity.id
_entity.type
_entity.pdbx_description
1 polymer ?
#
loop_
_entity_poly.entity_id
_entity_poly.type
_entity_poly.pdbx_seq_one_letter_code
_entity_poly.pdbx_strand_id
1 'polypeptide(L)'
;ILQSSITIMLPLCVLGELHYGFILGARADLNKQRLSTFMSLDFVDVLRSTSKTAEIYGELAFVCRKRGRVLSNNDLWIASLAIEYDVPLVTYDKDFSALSSRLGDNLILLDTN
;
A
#
# COMPACT_ATOMS: atom_id res chain seq x y z
N ILE A 1 -4.57 28.45 -13.31
CA ILE A 1 -5.47 27.38 -12.84
C ILE A 1 -4.58 26.18 -12.54
N LEU A 2 -4.18 25.99 -11.27
CA LEU A 2 -3.47 24.77 -10.87
C LEU A 2 -4.54 23.69 -10.71
N GLN A 3 -4.71 22.82 -11.70
CA GLN A 3 -5.46 21.59 -11.50
C GLN A 3 -4.69 20.74 -10.50
N SER A 4 -5.28 20.48 -9.33
CA SER A 4 -4.78 19.43 -8.43
C SER A 4 -4.87 18.10 -9.15
N SER A 5 -3.73 17.57 -9.58
CA SER A 5 -3.60 16.22 -10.13
C SER A 5 -3.59 15.23 -8.97
N ILE A 6 -4.54 14.29 -8.95
CA ILE A 6 -4.50 13.16 -8.02
C ILE A 6 -3.64 12.07 -8.67
N THR A 7 -2.54 11.69 -8.02
CA THR A 7 -1.71 10.56 -8.42
C THR A 7 -1.98 9.38 -7.50
N ILE A 8 -2.17 8.19 -8.09
CA ILE A 8 -2.29 6.93 -7.36
C ILE A 8 -0.91 6.26 -7.34
N MET A 9 -0.40 6.02 -6.13
CA MET A 9 0.86 5.32 -5.94
C MET A 9 0.57 3.88 -5.51
N LEU A 10 0.97 2.91 -6.33
CA LEU A 10 0.80 1.49 -6.06
C LEU A 10 2.09 0.91 -5.48
N PRO A 11 2.12 0.44 -4.23
CA PRO A 11 3.29 -0.25 -3.69
C PRO A 11 3.70 -1.46 -4.53
N LEU A 12 5.00 -1.63 -4.78
CA LEU A 12 5.52 -2.76 -5.57
C LEU A 12 5.13 -4.12 -4.97
N CYS A 13 5.05 -4.24 -3.65
CA CYS A 13 4.60 -5.48 -2.99
C CYS A 13 3.15 -5.84 -3.35
N VAL A 14 2.26 -4.85 -3.43
CA VAL A 14 0.85 -5.05 -3.87
C VAL A 14 0.81 -5.52 -5.33
N LEU A 15 1.68 -4.99 -6.19
CA LEU A 15 1.80 -5.49 -7.56
C LEU A 15 2.18 -6.99 -7.59
N GLY A 16 3.08 -7.40 -6.69
CA GLY A 16 3.43 -8.81 -6.48
C GLY A 16 2.25 -9.67 -6.04
N GLU A 17 1.47 -9.20 -5.05
CA GLU A 17 0.26 -9.89 -4.56
C GLU A 17 -0.80 -10.03 -5.66
N LEU A 18 -1.01 -8.99 -6.47
CA LEU A 18 -1.91 -9.02 -7.61
C LEU A 18 -1.49 -10.11 -8.59
N HIS A 19 -0.22 -10.13 -9.00
CA HIS A 19 0.29 -11.17 -9.90
C HIS A 19 0.15 -12.58 -9.32
N TYR A 20 0.43 -12.76 -8.03
CA TYR A 20 0.22 -14.03 -7.34
C TYR A 20 -1.26 -14.45 -7.40
N GLY A 21 -2.18 -13.54 -7.06
CA GLY A 21 -3.62 -13.79 -7.14
C GLY A 21 -4.09 -14.11 -8.56
N PHE A 22 -3.47 -13.52 -9.59
CA PHE A 22 -3.80 -13.82 -10.98
C PHE A 22 -3.39 -15.24 -11.36
N ILE A 23 -2.21 -15.70 -10.93
CA ILE A 23 -1.71 -17.05 -11.20
C ILE A 23 -2.62 -18.11 -10.57
N LEU A 24 -3.12 -17.84 -9.36
CA LEU A 24 -4.04 -18.75 -8.67
C LEU A 24 -5.47 -18.72 -9.20
N GLY A 25 -5.88 -17.62 -9.85
CA GLY A 25 -7.25 -17.40 -10.29
C GLY A 25 -7.59 -17.97 -11.67
N ALA A 26 -8.86 -18.29 -11.89
CA ALA A 26 -9.36 -18.81 -13.18
C ALA A 26 -9.38 -17.79 -14.33
N ARG A 27 -9.07 -16.51 -14.07
CA ARG A 27 -9.17 -15.39 -15.04
C ARG A 27 -7.86 -14.61 -15.16
N ALA A 28 -6.73 -15.31 -15.12
CA ALA A 28 -5.39 -14.71 -15.10
C ALA A 28 -5.18 -13.66 -16.21
N ASP A 29 -5.51 -13.98 -17.46
CA ASP A 29 -5.27 -13.09 -18.61
C ASP A 29 -6.13 -11.83 -18.56
N LEU A 30 -7.41 -11.97 -18.21
CA LEU A 30 -8.31 -10.82 -18.02
C LEU A 30 -7.81 -9.89 -16.91
N ASN A 31 -7.34 -10.46 -15.80
CA ASN A 31 -6.83 -9.67 -14.68
C ASN A 31 -5.52 -8.96 -15.02
N LYS A 32 -4.60 -9.62 -15.74
CA LYS A 32 -3.37 -8.99 -16.28
C LYS A 32 -3.70 -7.85 -17.23
N GLN A 33 -4.68 -8.02 -18.12
CA GLN A 33 -5.11 -6.96 -19.03
C GLN A 33 -5.67 -5.75 -18.25
N ARG A 34 -6.55 -5.99 -17.26
CA ARG A 34 -7.09 -4.93 -16.41
C ARG A 34 -6.01 -4.17 -15.66
N LEU A 35 -5.05 -4.89 -15.07
CA LEU A 35 -3.91 -4.27 -14.40
C LEU A 35 -3.07 -3.46 -15.40
N SER A 36 -2.78 -3.99 -16.58
CA SER A 36 -2.04 -3.26 -17.62
C SER A 36 -2.74 -1.99 -18.05
N THR A 37 -4.07 -2.01 -18.20
CA THR A 37 -4.86 -0.81 -18.51
C THR A 37 -4.80 0.20 -17.36
N PHE A 38 -4.94 -0.25 -16.11
CA PHE A 38 -4.84 0.61 -14.94
C PHE A 38 -3.45 1.27 -14.83
N MET A 39 -2.37 0.50 -15.01
CA MET A 39 -0.99 1.00 -14.98
C MET A 39 -0.63 1.90 -16.19
N SER A 40 -1.45 1.92 -17.25
CA SER A 40 -1.23 2.79 -18.41
C SER A 40 -1.76 4.22 -18.23
N LEU A 41 -2.45 4.48 -17.11
CA LEU A 41 -2.97 5.82 -16.80
C LEU A 41 -1.82 6.72 -16.32
N ASP A 42 -1.71 7.92 -16.89
CA ASP A 42 -0.61 8.88 -16.60
C ASP A 42 -0.50 9.28 -15.11
N PHE A 43 -1.55 9.07 -14.33
CA PHE A 43 -1.61 9.39 -12.92
C PHE A 43 -1.42 8.17 -12.00
N VAL A 44 -0.98 7.03 -12.53
CA VAL A 44 -0.67 5.82 -11.75
C VAL A 44 0.83 5.54 -11.82
N ASP A 45 1.48 5.41 -10.66
CA ASP A 45 2.90 5.06 -10.57
C ASP A 45 3.14 3.95 -9.54
N VAL A 46 4.25 3.21 -9.70
CA VAL A 46 4.65 2.15 -8.77
C VAL A 46 5.64 2.70 -7.74
N LEU A 47 5.25 2.66 -6.48
CA LEU A 47 6.10 3.08 -5.38
C LEU A 47 7.03 1.94 -4.95
N ARG A 48 8.33 2.19 -4.99
CA ARG A 48 9.39 1.21 -4.69
C ARG A 48 10.04 1.51 -3.36
N SER A 49 10.41 0.45 -2.65
CA SER A 49 11.14 0.59 -1.39
C SER A 49 12.58 1.05 -1.61
N THR A 50 13.03 1.87 -0.68
CA THR A 50 14.40 2.36 -0.56
C THR A 50 15.01 1.83 0.73
N SER A 51 16.29 2.14 0.98
CA SER A 51 16.91 1.89 2.29
C SER A 51 16.16 2.60 3.42
N LYS A 52 15.56 3.78 3.16
CA LYS A 52 14.78 4.50 4.17
C LYS A 52 13.48 3.77 4.51
N THR A 53 12.82 3.18 3.51
CA THR A 53 11.64 2.32 3.75
C THR A 53 11.99 1.18 4.71
N ALA A 54 13.17 0.58 4.54
CA ALA A 54 13.61 -0.56 5.36
C ALA A 54 13.88 -0.16 6.82
N GLU A 55 14.41 1.04 7.07
CA GLU A 55 14.56 1.58 8.43
C GLU A 55 13.19 1.76 9.11
N ILE A 56 12.25 2.42 8.41
CA ILE A 56 10.89 2.67 8.92
C ILE A 56 10.17 1.35 9.18
N TYR A 57 10.32 0.37 8.29
CA TYR A 57 9.78 -0.98 8.47
C TYR A 57 10.21 -1.59 9.80
N GLY A 58 11.52 -1.52 10.12
CA GLY A 58 12.06 -2.06 11.37
C GLY A 58 11.42 -1.42 12.60
N GLU A 59 11.22 -0.10 12.57
CA GLU A 59 10.53 0.63 13.63
C GLU A 59 9.07 0.22 13.77
N LEU A 60 8.33 0.15 12.66
CA LEU A 60 6.91 -0.23 12.67
C LEU A 60 6.73 -1.67 13.17
N ALA A 61 7.54 -2.60 12.68
CA ALA A 61 7.52 -4.00 13.10
C ALA A 61 7.76 -4.13 14.60
N PHE A 62 8.73 -3.39 15.14
CA PHE A 62 8.99 -3.35 16.58
C PHE A 62 7.80 -2.81 17.38
N VAL A 63 7.18 -1.71 16.93
CA VAL A 63 6.00 -1.12 17.59
C VAL A 63 4.81 -2.08 17.58
N CYS A 64 4.50 -2.71 16.44
CA CYS A 64 3.43 -3.68 16.32
C CYS A 64 3.65 -4.87 17.27
N ARG A 65 4.87 -5.44 17.26
CA ARG A 65 5.23 -6.55 18.16
C ARG A 65 5.08 -6.17 19.63
N LYS A 66 5.54 -4.98 20.03
CA LYS A 66 5.40 -4.50 21.41
C LYS A 66 3.94 -4.33 21.84
N ARG A 67 3.05 -4.02 20.90
CA ARG A 67 1.60 -3.84 21.12
C ARG A 67 0.79 -5.13 20.95
N GLY A 68 1.42 -6.28 20.68
CA GLY A 68 0.74 -7.56 20.46
C GLY A 68 -0.14 -7.59 19.20
N ARG A 69 0.13 -6.70 18.22
CA ARG A 69 -0.56 -6.67 16.93
C ARG A 69 0.33 -7.29 15.86
N VAL A 70 -0.26 -8.10 14.98
CA VAL A 70 0.45 -8.74 13.88
C VAL A 70 -0.15 -8.22 12.58
N LEU A 71 0.51 -7.24 11.99
CA LEU A 71 0.32 -6.90 10.58
C LEU A 71 1.11 -7.89 9.73
N SER A 72 0.67 -8.12 8.49
CA SER A 72 1.47 -8.90 7.55
C SER A 72 2.75 -8.14 7.19
N ASN A 73 3.76 -8.86 6.67
CA ASN A 73 4.99 -8.22 6.19
C ASN A 73 4.69 -7.21 5.07
N ASN A 74 3.75 -7.50 4.18
CA ASN A 74 3.41 -6.60 3.09
C ASN A 74 2.70 -5.34 3.60
N ASP A 75 1.83 -5.45 4.62
CA ASP A 75 1.20 -4.27 5.25
C ASP A 75 2.23 -3.34 5.89
N LEU A 76 3.24 -3.91 6.55
CA LEU A 76 4.34 -3.14 7.12
C LEU A 76 5.15 -2.42 6.03
N TRP A 77 5.41 -3.06 4.89
CA TRP A 77 6.05 -2.41 3.74
C TRP A 77 5.19 -1.29 3.15
N ILE A 78 3.88 -1.51 2.98
CA ILE A 78 2.93 -0.51 2.47
C ILE A 78 2.90 0.70 3.41
N ALA A 79 2.76 0.50 4.72
CA ALA A 79 2.76 1.57 5.70
C ALA A 79 4.10 2.32 5.73
N SER A 80 5.22 1.61 5.59
CA SER A 80 6.55 2.23 5.59
C SER A 80 6.76 3.12 4.37
N LEU A 81 6.26 2.71 3.21
CA LEU A 81 6.25 3.54 2.00
C LEU A 81 5.39 4.79 2.19
N ALA A 82 4.17 4.64 2.72
CA ALA A 82 3.30 5.79 2.99
C ALA A 82 3.96 6.82 3.93
N ILE A 83 4.66 6.35 4.97
CA ILE A 83 5.39 7.22 5.90
C ILE A 83 6.61 7.87 5.24
N GLU A 84 7.42 7.12 4.48
CA GLU A 84 8.62 7.68 3.83
C GLU A 84 8.29 8.81 2.87
N TYR A 85 7.26 8.60 2.04
CA TYR A 85 6.89 9.55 0.99
C TYR A 85 5.89 10.61 1.47
N ASP A 86 5.48 10.56 2.74
CA ASP A 86 4.48 11.45 3.36
C ASP A 86 3.18 11.54 2.53
N VAL A 87 2.64 10.38 2.18
CA VAL A 87 1.42 10.27 1.36
C VAL A 87 0.30 9.53 2.11
N PRO A 88 -0.97 9.84 1.84
CA PRO A 88 -2.09 9.11 2.42
C PRO A 88 -2.08 7.63 2.03
N LEU A 89 -2.23 6.76 3.03
CA LEU A 89 -2.53 5.35 2.88
C LEU A 89 -4.04 5.16 2.90
N VAL A 90 -4.59 4.80 1.75
CA VAL A 90 -6.02 4.52 1.58
C VAL A 90 -6.23 3.00 1.55
N THR A 91 -7.06 2.46 2.44
CA THR A 91 -7.29 1.01 2.51
C THR A 91 -8.68 0.67 3.05
N TYR A 92 -9.22 -0.49 2.66
CA TYR A 92 -10.38 -1.11 3.30
C TYR A 92 -9.98 -1.98 4.49
N ASP A 93 -8.69 -2.26 4.66
CA ASP A 93 -8.18 -3.13 5.70
C ASP A 93 -8.06 -2.41 7.04
N LYS A 94 -8.92 -2.79 7.98
CA LYS A 94 -8.99 -2.21 9.32
C LYS A 94 -7.78 -2.57 10.19
N ASP A 95 -6.97 -3.55 9.80
CA ASP A 95 -5.78 -3.92 10.57
C ASP A 95 -4.74 -2.80 10.60
N PHE A 96 -4.71 -1.93 9.58
CA PHE A 96 -3.87 -0.72 9.56
C PHE A 96 -4.20 0.28 10.69
N SER A 97 -5.36 0.16 11.34
CA SER A 97 -5.69 0.97 12.54
C SER A 97 -4.68 0.81 13.68
N ALA A 98 -3.94 -0.32 13.72
CA ALA A 98 -2.83 -0.54 14.64
C ALA A 98 -1.70 0.49 14.50
N LEU A 99 -1.60 1.13 13.32
CA LEU A 99 -0.61 2.15 12.96
C LEU A 99 -1.17 3.58 12.96
N SER A 100 -2.41 3.79 13.41
CA SER A 100 -3.03 5.13 13.52
C SER A 100 -2.14 6.16 14.24
N SER A 101 -1.43 5.77 15.30
CA SER A 101 -0.52 6.67 16.02
C SER A 101 0.73 7.09 15.23
N ARG A 102 1.03 6.42 14.10
CA ARG A 102 2.20 6.70 13.24
C ARG A 102 1.78 7.36 11.93
N LEU A 103 0.65 6.97 11.35
CA LEU A 103 0.13 7.53 10.11
C LEU A 103 -0.76 8.76 10.34
N GLY A 104 -1.39 8.91 11.51
CA GLY A 104 -2.25 10.05 11.81
C GLY A 104 -3.34 10.24 10.75
N ASP A 105 -3.48 11.49 10.29
CA ASP A 105 -4.45 11.88 9.25
C ASP A 105 -4.12 11.30 7.86
N ASN A 106 -2.90 10.76 7.66
CA ASN A 106 -2.54 10.06 6.44
C ASN A 106 -3.12 8.64 6.37
N LEU A 107 -3.75 8.10 7.43
CA LEU A 107 -4.48 6.82 7.34
C LEU A 107 -5.95 7.06 7.01
N ILE A 108 -6.37 6.66 5.81
CA ILE A 108 -7.75 6.76 5.35
C ILE A 108 -8.34 5.35 5.26
N LEU A 109 -9.12 4.97 6.27
CA LEU A 109 -9.88 3.71 6.26
C LEU A 109 -11.20 3.91 5.51
N LEU A 110 -11.39 3.15 4.44
CA LEU A 110 -12.62 3.13 3.66
C LEU A 110 -13.62 2.13 4.25
N ASP A 111 -14.90 2.49 4.22
CA ASP A 111 -15.99 1.58 4.56
C ASP A 111 -16.55 0.91 3.31
N THR A 112 -16.81 -0.40 3.40
CA THR A 112 -17.60 -1.13 2.41
C THR A 112 -19.08 -0.79 2.63
N ASN A 113 -19.60 0.19 1.91
CA ASN A 113 -21.05 0.37 1.76
C ASN A 113 -21.66 -0.77 0.97
#